data_AF-A0AAU7EGJ4-F1
#
_entry.id   AF-A0AAU7EGJ4-F1
#
_cell.length_a   1.000
_cell.length_b   1.000
_cell.length_c   1.000
_cell.angle_alpha   90.00
_cell.angle_beta   90.00
_cell.angle_gamma   90.00
#
_symmetry.space_group_name_H-M   'P 1'
#
loop_
_entity.id
_entity.type
_entity.pdbx_description
1 polymer ?
#
loop_
_entity_poly.entity_id
_entity_poly.type
_entity_poly.pdbx_seq_one_letter_code
_entity_poly.pdbx_strand_id
1 'polypeptide(L)'
;MIHNIDIDSLNDKFQNWRIVFVKSKEQIIINGSQDANLDELFSLLKKISADCHFNVTIDLNNNSEISAAIACKKTKAKYNRMYTSGCFDIFHYGHLNILERSKELCDYLVVGVSTDELIEKEKGKRPIIPFEERVKIVKAIKFVDEVIPQIDKNKQRVVDEYHIDAISVGDDWRGRFPKTSCPVEYFSYTENVSSTILKDILKLKNS
;
A
#
# COMPACT_ATOMS: atom_id res chain seq x y z
N MET A 1 0.77 -11.30 -1.03
CA MET A 1 -0.66 -11.26 -1.37
C MET A 1 -1.31 -12.63 -1.15
N ILE A 2 -0.94 -13.71 -1.85
CA ILE A 2 -1.54 -15.04 -1.59
C ILE A 2 -1.22 -15.57 -0.17
N HIS A 3 -0.06 -15.23 0.38
CA HIS A 3 0.34 -15.64 1.74
C HIS A 3 -0.50 -15.05 2.88
N ASN A 4 -1.35 -14.04 2.61
CA ASN A 4 -2.23 -13.46 3.63
C ASN A 4 -3.61 -14.13 3.64
N ILE A 5 -3.87 -15.08 2.75
CA ILE A 5 -5.12 -15.83 2.71
C ILE A 5 -5.03 -16.93 3.77
N ASP A 6 -5.91 -16.86 4.75
CA ASP A 6 -6.05 -17.85 5.81
C ASP A 6 -6.73 -19.10 5.28
N ILE A 7 -5.92 -20.05 4.81
CA ILE A 7 -6.39 -21.30 4.19
C ILE A 7 -7.12 -22.19 5.21
N ASP A 8 -6.69 -22.17 6.48
CA ASP A 8 -7.30 -22.99 7.52
C ASP A 8 -8.71 -22.49 7.83
N SER A 9 -8.88 -21.17 7.98
CA SER A 9 -10.22 -20.56 8.15
C SER A 9 -11.15 -20.83 6.97
N LEU A 10 -10.62 -20.87 5.74
CA LEU A 10 -11.42 -21.18 4.55
C LEU A 10 -11.82 -22.66 4.51
N ASN A 11 -10.92 -23.58 4.84
CA ASN A 11 -11.25 -25.01 4.91
C ASN A 11 -12.30 -25.30 6.00
N ASP A 12 -12.23 -24.63 7.15
CA ASP A 12 -13.24 -24.76 8.22
C ASP A 12 -14.64 -24.31 7.77
N LYS A 13 -14.69 -23.24 6.96
CA LYS A 13 -15.94 -22.66 6.48
C LYS A 13 -16.54 -23.41 5.30
N PHE A 14 -15.71 -23.93 4.40
CA PHE A 14 -16.12 -24.57 3.15
C PHE A 14 -15.77 -26.06 3.18
N GLN A 15 -16.41 -26.83 4.07
CA GLN A 15 -16.03 -28.22 4.37
C GLN A 15 -16.15 -29.18 3.19
N ASN A 16 -16.99 -28.84 2.20
CA ASN A 16 -17.15 -29.63 0.98
C ASN A 16 -16.05 -29.37 -0.07
N TRP A 17 -15.17 -28.39 0.20
CA TRP A 17 -14.09 -27.94 -0.66
C TRP A 17 -12.75 -28.07 0.06
N ARG A 18 -11.82 -28.80 -0.56
CA ARG A 18 -10.44 -28.88 -0.09
C ARG A 18 -9.59 -27.81 -0.75
N ILE A 19 -9.06 -26.90 0.05
CA ILE A 19 -8.28 -25.74 -0.40
C ILE A 19 -6.81 -25.93 0.00
N VAL A 20 -5.90 -25.86 -0.97
CA VAL A 20 -4.47 -26.09 -0.77
C VAL A 20 -3.67 -24.99 -1.45
N PHE A 21 -2.75 -24.36 -0.72
CA PHE A 21 -1.79 -23.43 -1.30
C PHE A 21 -0.49 -24.16 -1.71
N VAL A 22 -0.18 -24.13 -3.00
CA VAL A 22 1.03 -24.71 -3.60
C VAL A 22 2.09 -23.62 -3.75
N LYS A 23 2.99 -23.55 -2.76
CA LYS A 23 4.09 -22.56 -2.69
C LYS A 23 4.97 -22.53 -3.95
N SER A 24 5.29 -23.70 -4.51
CA SER A 24 6.20 -23.82 -5.67
C SER A 24 5.66 -23.21 -6.96
N LYS A 25 4.34 -23.03 -7.06
CA LYS A 25 3.67 -22.47 -8.24
C LYS A 25 2.95 -21.15 -7.96
N GLU A 26 2.98 -20.67 -6.71
CA GLU A 26 2.16 -19.56 -6.23
C GLU A 26 0.68 -19.72 -6.62
N GLN A 27 0.12 -20.90 -6.37
CA GLN A 27 -1.25 -21.26 -6.77
C GLN A 27 -2.07 -21.76 -5.58
N ILE A 28 -3.37 -21.44 -5.56
CA ILE A 28 -4.34 -22.11 -4.70
C ILE A 28 -5.09 -23.14 -5.53
N ILE A 29 -5.15 -24.38 -5.07
CA ILE A 29 -5.94 -25.46 -5.65
C ILE A 29 -7.17 -25.67 -4.78
N ILE A 30 -8.34 -25.69 -5.39
CA ILE A 30 -9.65 -25.91 -4.76
C ILE A 30 -10.27 -27.15 -5.40
N ASN A 31 -10.51 -28.19 -4.60
CA ASN A 31 -11.12 -29.45 -5.05
C ASN A 31 -12.47 -29.66 -4.36
N GLY A 32 -13.53 -29.87 -5.13
CA GLY A 32 -14.88 -30.15 -4.60
C GLY A 32 -15.14 -31.64 -4.41
N SER A 33 -15.88 -31.99 -3.35
CA SER A 33 -16.48 -33.32 -3.16
C SER A 33 -17.78 -33.48 -3.97
N GLN A 34 -18.40 -34.67 -3.96
CA GLN A 34 -19.65 -34.94 -4.70
C GLN A 34 -20.83 -34.04 -4.27
N ASP A 35 -20.82 -33.54 -3.02
CA ASP A 35 -21.86 -32.66 -2.47
C ASP A 35 -21.52 -31.17 -2.62
N ALA A 36 -20.44 -30.84 -3.34
CA ALA A 36 -19.98 -29.47 -3.48
C ALA A 36 -20.88 -28.65 -4.42
N ASN A 37 -21.34 -27.49 -3.95
CA ASN A 37 -22.20 -26.58 -4.71
C ASN A 37 -21.38 -25.48 -5.42
N LEU A 38 -21.72 -25.20 -6.68
CA LEU A 38 -21.18 -24.10 -7.48
C LEU A 38 -21.36 -22.71 -6.81
N ASP A 39 -22.46 -22.47 -6.11
CA ASP A 39 -22.67 -21.18 -5.41
C ASP A 39 -21.66 -20.96 -4.29
N GLU A 40 -21.26 -22.03 -3.59
CA GLU A 40 -20.21 -21.98 -2.57
C GLU A 40 -18.85 -21.70 -3.20
N LEU A 41 -18.56 -22.32 -4.36
CA LEU A 41 -17.35 -22.04 -5.12
C LEU A 41 -17.28 -20.56 -5.52
N PHE A 42 -18.36 -19.97 -6.02
CA PHE A 42 -18.39 -18.54 -6.37
C PHE A 42 -18.20 -17.64 -5.14
N SER A 43 -18.76 -17.99 -3.99
CA SER A 43 -18.55 -17.27 -2.72
C SER A 43 -17.08 -17.33 -2.26
N LEU A 44 -16.47 -18.50 -2.36
CA LEU A 44 -15.06 -18.73 -2.05
C LEU A 44 -14.15 -17.94 -3.01
N LEU A 45 -14.42 -18.00 -4.32
CA LEU A 45 -13.69 -17.24 -5.33
C LEU A 45 -13.81 -15.74 -5.10
N LYS A 46 -15.00 -15.22 -4.72
CA LYS A 46 -15.18 -13.81 -4.38
C LYS A 46 -14.35 -13.39 -3.17
N LYS A 47 -14.27 -14.22 -2.13
CA LYS A 47 -13.41 -13.95 -0.97
C LYS A 47 -11.94 -13.89 -1.36
N ILE A 48 -11.48 -14.83 -2.17
CA ILE A 48 -10.08 -14.87 -2.65
C ILE A 48 -9.82 -13.69 -3.61
N SER A 49 -10.83 -13.25 -4.36
CA SER A 49 -10.73 -12.17 -5.36
C SER A 49 -10.54 -10.77 -4.79
N ALA A 50 -11.03 -10.52 -3.57
CA ALA A 50 -10.94 -9.21 -2.96
C ALA A 50 -9.48 -8.77 -2.73
N ASP A 51 -8.55 -9.74 -2.70
CA ASP A 51 -7.17 -9.54 -2.29
C ASP A 51 -6.13 -9.64 -3.43
N CYS A 52 -6.52 -10.05 -4.64
CA CYS A 52 -5.63 -10.05 -5.80
C CYS A 52 -6.34 -10.07 -7.18
N HIS A 53 -5.61 -9.69 -8.24
CA HIS A 53 -5.93 -10.11 -9.60
C HIS A 53 -5.48 -11.56 -9.80
N PHE A 54 -6.40 -12.44 -10.23
CA PHE A 54 -6.14 -13.86 -10.42
C PHE A 54 -6.68 -14.36 -11.75
N ASN A 55 -6.06 -15.42 -12.25
CA ASN A 55 -6.65 -16.30 -13.25
C ASN A 55 -7.18 -17.55 -12.55
N VAL A 56 -8.43 -17.92 -12.82
CA VAL A 56 -9.01 -19.21 -12.40
C VAL A 56 -8.99 -20.15 -13.59
N THR A 57 -8.38 -21.31 -13.44
CA THR A 57 -8.54 -22.45 -14.35
C THR A 57 -9.45 -23.45 -13.66
N ILE A 58 -10.57 -23.83 -14.29
CA ILE A 58 -11.47 -24.87 -13.77
C ILE A 58 -11.34 -26.08 -14.69
N ASP A 59 -10.81 -27.18 -14.17
CA ASP A 59 -10.75 -28.46 -14.85
C ASP A 59 -11.88 -29.36 -14.36
N LEU A 60 -12.73 -29.77 -15.30
CA LEU A 60 -13.83 -30.72 -15.11
C LEU A 60 -13.38 -32.09 -15.63
N ASN A 61 -13.17 -33.04 -14.72
CA ASN A 61 -12.81 -34.41 -15.10
C ASN A 61 -14.05 -35.31 -15.17
N ASN A 62 -14.03 -36.32 -16.04
CA ASN A 62 -15.13 -37.27 -16.28
C ASN A 62 -15.59 -38.08 -15.04
N ASN A 63 -14.95 -37.90 -13.88
CA ASN A 63 -15.23 -38.57 -12.62
C ASN A 63 -16.08 -37.72 -11.65
N SER A 64 -16.75 -36.67 -12.15
CA SER A 64 -17.58 -35.74 -11.34
C SER A 64 -16.80 -34.90 -10.33
N GLU A 65 -15.49 -34.69 -10.54
CA GLU A 65 -14.67 -33.81 -9.73
C GLU A 65 -14.46 -32.45 -10.42
N ILE A 66 -14.66 -31.36 -9.66
CA ILE A 66 -14.35 -30.00 -10.07
C ILE A 66 -13.05 -29.60 -9.39
N SER A 67 -12.01 -29.30 -10.16
CA SER A 67 -10.77 -28.72 -9.65
C SER A 67 -10.61 -27.30 -10.18
N ALA A 68 -10.31 -26.34 -9.30
CA ALA A 68 -10.03 -24.96 -9.68
C ALA A 68 -8.64 -24.57 -9.20
N ALA A 69 -7.79 -24.09 -10.12
CA ALA A 69 -6.50 -23.51 -9.80
C ALA A 69 -6.57 -21.98 -9.91
N ILE A 70 -6.22 -21.30 -8.84
CA ILE A 70 -6.12 -19.84 -8.78
C ILE A 70 -4.65 -19.47 -8.80
N ALA A 71 -4.22 -18.77 -9.85
CA ALA A 71 -2.91 -18.14 -9.88
C ALA A 71 -3.09 -16.63 -9.68
N CYS A 72 -2.63 -16.07 -8.56
CA CYS A 72 -2.52 -14.61 -8.46
C CYS A 72 -1.22 -14.18 -9.12
N LYS A 73 -1.33 -13.40 -10.20
CA LYS A 73 -0.16 -12.72 -10.77
C LYS A 73 -0.02 -11.39 -10.06
N LYS A 74 1.16 -11.11 -9.48
CA LYS A 74 1.57 -9.72 -9.26
C LYS A 74 1.53 -9.04 -10.63
N THR A 75 0.58 -8.15 -10.85
CA THR A 75 0.70 -7.19 -11.95
C THR A 75 1.97 -6.41 -11.68
N LYS A 76 2.89 -6.39 -12.64
CA LYS A 76 4.12 -5.59 -12.52
C LYS A 76 3.70 -4.16 -12.17
N ALA A 77 4.21 -3.64 -11.05
CA ALA A 77 3.90 -2.28 -10.65
C ALA A 77 4.37 -1.30 -11.73
N LYS A 78 3.75 -0.13 -11.81
CA LYS A 78 4.12 0.89 -12.82
C LYS A 78 5.58 1.32 -12.66
N TYR A 79 6.07 1.34 -11.42
CA TYR A 79 7.42 1.75 -11.04
C TYR A 79 8.08 0.71 -10.13
N ASN A 80 9.40 0.56 -10.17
CA ASN A 80 10.08 -0.36 -9.23
C ASN A 80 10.26 0.33 -7.88
N ARG A 81 10.78 1.57 -7.88
CA ARG A 81 10.97 2.39 -6.66
C ARG A 81 10.25 3.73 -6.78
N MET A 82 9.37 4.04 -5.84
CA MET A 82 8.71 5.34 -5.74
C MET A 82 9.12 6.06 -4.46
N TYR A 83 9.20 7.38 -4.53
CA TYR A 83 9.44 8.24 -3.38
C TYR A 83 8.26 9.15 -3.08
N THR A 84 7.92 9.27 -1.81
CA THR A 84 7.06 10.35 -1.32
C THR A 84 7.64 10.94 -0.05
N SER A 85 7.17 12.12 0.35
CA SER A 85 7.71 12.79 1.52
C SER A 85 6.72 13.72 2.18
N GLY A 86 6.85 13.88 3.48
CA GLY A 86 5.99 14.79 4.22
C GLY A 86 6.45 15.02 5.65
N CYS A 87 5.74 15.95 6.28
CA CYS A 87 5.88 16.21 7.71
C CYS A 87 5.32 15.05 8.54
N PHE A 88 4.18 14.45 8.14
CA PHE A 88 3.51 13.37 8.88
C PHE A 88 3.25 13.71 10.37
N ASP A 89 3.04 14.99 10.67
CA ASP A 89 2.69 15.46 12.02
C ASP A 89 1.19 15.24 12.26
N ILE A 90 0.80 14.83 13.49
CA ILE A 90 -0.54 14.33 13.81
C ILE A 90 -1.05 13.40 12.71
N PHE A 91 -0.50 12.19 12.64
CA PHE A 91 -0.81 11.24 11.58
C PHE A 91 -2.32 10.97 11.47
N HIS A 92 -2.84 10.94 10.25
CA HIS A 92 -4.28 10.89 9.98
C HIS A 92 -4.57 10.23 8.63
N TYR A 93 -5.85 10.02 8.30
CA TYR A 93 -6.26 9.28 7.11
C TYR A 93 -5.66 9.83 5.80
N GLY A 94 -5.58 11.16 5.62
CA GLY A 94 -4.91 11.74 4.45
C GLY A 94 -3.46 11.29 4.25
N HIS A 95 -2.68 11.11 5.33
CA HIS A 95 -1.33 10.56 5.25
C HIS A 95 -1.34 9.07 4.90
N LEU A 96 -2.26 8.29 5.46
CA LEU A 96 -2.40 6.88 5.12
C LEU A 96 -2.74 6.69 3.64
N ASN A 97 -3.70 7.46 3.14
CA ASN A 97 -4.20 7.37 1.78
C ASN A 97 -3.11 7.68 0.74
N ILE A 98 -2.28 8.71 0.94
CA ILE A 98 -1.17 8.98 0.02
C ILE A 98 -0.13 7.85 0.02
N LEU A 99 0.16 7.25 1.18
CA LEU A 99 1.10 6.13 1.27
C LEU A 99 0.55 4.88 0.58
N GLU A 100 -0.72 4.56 0.80
CA GLU A 100 -1.42 3.45 0.15
C GLU A 100 -1.40 3.60 -1.39
N ARG A 101 -1.87 4.74 -1.89
CA ARG A 101 -1.91 5.02 -3.35
C ARG A 101 -0.52 5.05 -3.98
N SER A 102 0.51 5.49 -3.25
CA SER A 102 1.89 5.43 -3.74
C SER A 102 2.37 3.99 -3.86
N LYS A 103 2.06 3.14 -2.86
CA LYS A 103 2.42 1.72 -2.88
C LYS A 103 1.69 0.95 -3.98
N GLU A 104 0.46 1.30 -4.33
CA GLU A 104 -0.26 0.69 -5.47
C GLU A 104 0.47 0.87 -6.82
N LEU A 105 1.25 1.96 -6.96
CA LEU A 105 1.97 2.26 -8.20
C LEU A 105 3.40 1.70 -8.23
N CYS A 106 3.92 1.16 -7.11
CA CYS A 106 5.31 0.73 -7.02
C CYS A 106 5.54 -0.60 -6.32
N ASP A 107 6.64 -1.27 -6.67
CA ASP A 107 7.08 -2.46 -5.94
C ASP A 107 7.71 -2.11 -4.59
N TYR A 108 8.36 -0.94 -4.49
CA TYR A 108 9.09 -0.47 -3.30
C TYR A 108 8.88 1.03 -3.05
N LEU A 109 8.35 1.38 -1.88
CA LEU A 109 8.02 2.74 -1.45
C LEU A 109 9.02 3.25 -0.42
N VAL A 110 9.78 4.28 -0.82
CA VAL A 110 10.67 5.05 0.04
C VAL A 110 9.94 6.29 0.54
N VAL A 111 9.90 6.52 1.84
CA VAL A 111 9.22 7.66 2.46
C VAL A 111 10.20 8.58 3.16
N GLY A 112 10.28 9.82 2.71
CA GLY A 112 11.03 10.89 3.36
C GLY A 112 10.23 11.54 4.48
N VAL A 113 10.66 11.40 5.73
CA VAL A 113 10.08 12.11 6.86
C VAL A 113 10.88 13.40 7.07
N SER A 114 10.23 14.57 6.95
CA SER A 114 10.91 15.86 7.14
C SER A 114 11.42 16.00 8.58
N THR A 115 12.68 16.42 8.76
CA THR A 115 13.22 16.69 10.11
C THR A 115 12.56 17.91 10.75
N ASP A 116 12.67 18.03 12.07
CA ASP A 116 12.09 19.15 12.82
C ASP A 116 12.71 20.49 12.35
N GLU A 117 14.02 20.49 12.07
CA GLU A 117 14.77 21.64 11.56
C GLU A 117 14.30 22.07 10.17
N LEU A 118 14.03 21.10 9.28
CA LEU A 118 13.51 21.41 7.94
C LEU A 118 12.12 22.03 8.05
N ILE A 119 11.24 21.49 8.88
CA ILE A 119 9.89 22.01 9.05
C ILE A 119 9.91 23.39 9.68
N GLU A 120 10.74 23.61 10.69
CA GLU A 120 10.96 24.92 11.32
C GLU A 120 11.45 25.96 10.31
N LYS A 121 12.46 25.61 9.50
CA LYS A 121 13.00 26.48 8.44
C LYS A 121 11.93 26.87 7.41
N GLU A 122 11.07 25.93 7.02
CA GLU A 122 10.11 26.13 5.92
C GLU A 122 8.77 26.72 6.36
N LYS A 123 8.36 26.48 7.61
CA LYS A 123 7.04 26.89 8.13
C LYS A 123 7.12 27.86 9.30
N GLY A 124 8.32 28.21 9.75
CA GLY A 124 8.55 29.09 10.91
C GLY A 124 8.13 28.48 12.25
N LYS A 125 7.85 27.17 12.29
CA LYS A 125 7.38 26.47 13.48
C LYS A 125 7.70 24.98 13.42
N ARG A 126 8.06 24.39 14.55
CA ARG A 126 8.29 22.95 14.68
C ARG A 126 6.98 22.14 14.57
N PRO A 127 7.05 20.86 14.16
CA PRO A 127 5.93 19.94 14.31
C PRO A 127 5.65 19.68 15.79
N ILE A 128 4.45 19.16 16.11
CA ILE A 128 4.10 18.81 17.50
C ILE A 128 4.75 17.49 17.89
N ILE A 129 4.67 16.50 16.99
CA ILE A 129 5.28 15.20 17.20
C ILE A 129 6.75 15.27 16.75
N PRO A 130 7.72 14.95 17.63
CA PRO A 130 9.15 14.97 17.29
C PRO A 130 9.48 14.05 16.10
N PHE A 131 10.53 14.39 15.37
CA PHE A 131 10.98 13.64 14.20
C PHE A 131 11.06 12.11 14.41
N GLU A 132 11.70 11.67 15.49
CA GLU A 132 11.89 10.24 15.77
C GLU A 132 10.58 9.49 15.98
N GLU A 133 9.58 10.13 16.58
CA GLU A 133 8.25 9.53 16.77
C GLU A 133 7.49 9.45 15.45
N ARG A 134 7.57 10.49 14.61
CA ARG A 134 6.97 10.47 13.27
C ARG A 134 7.60 9.38 12.39
N VAL A 135 8.92 9.18 12.48
CA VAL A 135 9.61 8.08 11.81
C VAL A 135 9.08 6.72 12.27
N LYS A 136 8.91 6.50 13.58
CA LYS A 136 8.36 5.24 14.11
C LYS A 136 6.94 4.97 13.61
N ILE A 137 6.09 5.99 13.58
CA ILE A 137 4.72 5.87 13.06
C ILE A 137 4.76 5.46 11.58
N VAL A 138 5.53 6.18 10.75
CA VAL A 138 5.59 5.92 9.30
C VAL A 138 6.20 4.54 9.01
N LYS A 139 7.25 4.13 9.73
CA LYS A 139 7.86 2.79 9.60
C LYS A 139 6.89 1.66 9.95
N ALA A 140 5.89 1.90 10.80
CA ALA A 140 4.90 0.88 11.18
C ALA A 140 3.77 0.72 10.14
N ILE A 141 3.69 1.59 9.13
CA ILE A 141 2.65 1.53 8.11
C ILE A 141 2.97 0.41 7.12
N LYS A 142 2.03 -0.53 6.94
CA LYS A 142 2.19 -1.73 6.09
C LYS A 142 2.63 -1.47 4.65
N PHE A 143 2.39 -0.26 4.13
CA PHE A 143 2.67 0.13 2.75
C PHE A 143 4.10 0.66 2.55
N VAL A 144 4.82 0.95 3.63
CA VAL A 144 6.11 1.63 3.60
C VAL A 144 7.22 0.61 3.70
N ASP A 145 8.12 0.58 2.72
CA ASP A 145 9.25 -0.36 2.71
C ASP A 145 10.52 0.26 3.33
N GLU A 146 10.73 1.56 3.14
CA GLU A 146 11.90 2.27 3.63
C GLU A 146 11.53 3.68 4.11
N VAL A 147 12.10 4.11 5.24
CA VAL A 147 11.93 5.47 5.75
C VAL A 147 13.28 6.14 5.88
N ILE A 148 13.41 7.32 5.27
CA ILE A 148 14.63 8.12 5.26
C ILE A 148 14.39 9.52 5.83
N PRO A 149 15.38 10.14 6.50
CA PRO A 149 15.29 11.53 6.90
C PRO A 149 15.27 12.43 5.66
N GLN A 150 14.32 13.36 5.61
CA GLN A 150 14.31 14.43 4.64
C GLN A 150 14.84 15.71 5.31
N ILE A 151 16.09 16.04 5.02
CA ILE A 151 16.80 17.19 5.60
C ILE A 151 16.71 18.47 4.76
N ASP A 152 16.29 18.37 3.49
CA ASP A 152 16.10 19.49 2.58
C ASP A 152 15.02 19.23 1.51
N LYS A 153 14.83 20.19 0.60
CA LYS A 153 13.87 20.13 -0.52
C LYS A 153 14.48 19.63 -1.83
N ASN A 154 15.75 19.21 -1.86
CA ASN A 154 16.39 18.70 -3.08
C ASN A 154 15.91 17.28 -3.38
N LYS A 155 14.84 17.19 -4.17
CA LYS A 155 14.26 15.91 -4.59
C LYS A 155 15.16 15.16 -5.57
N GLN A 156 15.92 15.88 -6.40
CA GLN A 156 16.82 15.25 -7.38
C GLN A 156 17.92 14.46 -6.68
N ARG A 157 18.49 14.96 -5.58
CA ARG A 157 19.46 14.19 -4.77
C ARG A 157 18.89 12.84 -4.33
N VAL A 158 17.65 12.84 -3.83
CA VAL A 158 16.99 11.59 -3.40
C VAL A 158 16.76 10.66 -4.58
N VAL A 159 16.38 11.21 -5.75
CA VAL A 159 16.22 10.43 -6.98
C VAL A 159 17.51 9.71 -7.36
N ASP A 160 18.64 10.42 -7.31
CA ASP A 160 19.95 9.88 -7.68
C ASP A 160 20.47 8.87 -6.65
N GLU A 161 20.41 9.19 -5.36
CA GLU A 161 20.96 8.37 -4.27
C GLU A 161 20.16 7.08 -4.02
N TYR A 162 18.83 7.12 -4.18
CA TYR A 162 17.93 5.99 -3.86
C TYR A 162 17.34 5.33 -5.10
N HIS A 163 17.82 5.69 -6.30
CA HIS A 163 17.40 5.15 -7.59
C HIS A 163 15.88 5.17 -7.76
N ILE A 164 15.29 6.35 -7.60
CA ILE A 164 13.83 6.53 -7.64
C ILE A 164 13.34 6.63 -9.08
N ASP A 165 12.37 5.79 -9.44
CA ASP A 165 11.76 5.78 -10.78
C ASP A 165 10.63 6.80 -10.92
N ALA A 166 9.98 7.17 -9.82
CA ALA A 166 8.90 8.16 -9.80
C ALA A 166 8.70 8.77 -8.40
N ILE A 167 8.17 9.99 -8.36
CA ILE A 167 7.77 10.65 -7.11
C ILE A 167 6.25 10.74 -7.05
N SER A 168 5.66 10.57 -5.88
CA SER A 168 4.24 10.89 -5.64
C SER A 168 4.07 12.05 -4.67
N VAL A 169 3.13 12.94 -5.00
CA VAL A 169 2.76 14.11 -4.19
C VAL A 169 1.26 14.39 -4.24
N GLY A 170 0.80 15.27 -3.35
CA GLY A 170 -0.52 15.87 -3.45
C GLY A 170 -0.65 16.77 -4.68
N ASP A 171 -1.87 16.88 -5.21
CA ASP A 171 -2.19 17.74 -6.36
C ASP A 171 -2.03 19.23 -6.10
N ASP A 172 -1.92 19.64 -4.83
CA ASP A 172 -1.52 21.00 -4.42
C ASP A 172 -0.13 21.40 -4.94
N TRP A 173 0.70 20.44 -5.36
CA TRP A 173 2.00 20.71 -5.99
C TRP A 173 1.94 20.90 -7.51
N ARG A 174 0.80 20.66 -8.14
CA ARG A 174 0.66 20.74 -9.59
C ARG A 174 1.05 22.14 -10.10
N GLY A 175 1.97 22.17 -11.07
CA GLY A 175 2.48 23.41 -11.67
C GLY A 175 3.57 24.14 -10.87
N ARG A 176 3.83 23.76 -9.61
CA ARG A 176 4.89 24.34 -8.77
C ARG A 176 5.95 23.34 -8.30
N PHE A 177 5.75 22.04 -8.57
CA PHE A 177 6.72 21.02 -8.21
C PHE A 177 8.04 21.23 -8.99
N PRO A 178 9.20 21.19 -8.32
CA PRO A 178 10.50 21.33 -8.99
C PRO A 178 10.69 20.25 -10.07
N LYS A 179 11.38 20.59 -11.16
CA LYS A 179 11.71 19.60 -12.18
C LYS A 179 12.63 18.52 -11.60
N THR A 180 12.29 17.27 -11.89
CA THR A 180 13.10 16.09 -11.59
C THR A 180 13.33 15.29 -12.87
N SER A 181 14.36 14.45 -12.86
CA SER A 181 14.64 13.52 -13.96
C SER A 181 13.59 12.41 -14.10
N CYS A 182 12.90 12.06 -13.01
CA CYS A 182 11.82 11.08 -13.00
C CYS A 182 10.43 11.75 -13.08
N PRO A 183 9.39 11.01 -13.54
CA PRO A 183 8.00 11.48 -13.51
C PRO A 183 7.51 11.75 -12.08
N VAL A 184 6.46 12.58 -12.00
CA VAL A 184 5.77 12.94 -10.76
C VAL A 184 4.28 12.60 -10.91
N GLU A 185 3.80 11.73 -10.02
CA GLU A 185 2.41 11.36 -9.87
C GLU A 185 1.71 12.28 -8.86
N TYR A 186 0.51 12.73 -9.20
CA TYR A 186 -0.26 13.66 -8.38
C TYR A 186 -1.54 12.99 -7.91
N PHE A 187 -1.77 12.99 -6.60
CA PHE A 187 -3.00 12.48 -6.00
C PHE A 187 -3.86 13.62 -5.48
N SER A 188 -5.17 13.54 -5.76
CA SER A 188 -6.13 14.48 -5.21
C SER A 188 -6.08 14.48 -3.69
N TYR A 189 -6.07 15.68 -3.10
CA TYR A 189 -6.10 15.83 -1.66
C TYR A 189 -7.32 15.11 -1.07
N THR A 190 -7.12 14.45 0.07
CA THR A 190 -8.23 13.81 0.79
C THR A 190 -8.97 14.90 1.57
N GLU A 191 -10.19 15.22 1.17
CA GLU A 191 -10.98 16.27 1.82
C GLU A 191 -11.19 15.99 3.32
N ASN A 192 -11.32 17.07 4.11
CA ASN A 192 -11.71 17.10 5.52
C ASN A 192 -10.72 16.61 6.59
N VAL A 193 -9.46 16.29 6.27
CA VAL A 193 -8.47 15.96 7.32
C VAL A 193 -7.07 16.50 7.00
N SER A 194 -6.65 17.53 7.74
CA SER A 194 -5.27 18.03 7.74
C SER A 194 -4.75 18.19 9.17
N SER A 195 -3.44 18.06 9.37
CA SER A 195 -2.83 18.33 10.67
C SER A 195 -3.16 19.73 11.18
N THR A 196 -3.29 20.73 10.30
CA THR A 196 -3.67 22.10 10.69
C THR A 196 -5.07 22.12 11.31
N ILE A 197 -6.05 21.52 10.64
CA ILE A 197 -7.43 21.42 11.14
C ILE A 197 -7.46 20.68 12.48
N LEU A 198 -6.72 19.58 12.62
CA LEU A 198 -6.65 18.82 13.86
C LEU A 198 -5.99 19.61 15.00
N LYS A 199 -4.91 20.36 14.71
CA LYS A 199 -4.27 21.24 15.69
C LYS A 199 -5.22 22.31 16.20
N ASP A 200 -5.97 22.92 15.30
CA ASP A 200 -6.92 24.00 15.64
C ASP A 200 -8.06 23.46 16.50
N ILE A 201 -8.64 22.30 16.13
CA ILE A 201 -9.71 21.64 16.91
C ILE A 201 -9.22 21.24 18.30
N LEU A 202 -8.03 20.65 18.39
CA LEU A 202 -7.45 20.17 19.65
C LEU A 202 -6.79 21.29 20.47
N LYS A 203 -6.78 22.52 19.97
CA LYS A 203 -6.12 23.69 20.59
C LYS A 203 -4.66 23.44 20.92
N LEU A 204 -3.97 22.65 20.10
CA LEU A 204 -2.58 22.31 20.32
C LEU A 204 -1.71 23.52 19.94
N LYS A 205 -0.91 24.00 20.88
CA LYS A 205 0.11 25.02 20.62
C LYS A 205 1.43 24.34 20.34
N ASN A 206 2.09 24.78 19.28
CA ASN A 206 3.50 24.48 19.09
C ASN A 206 4.27 25.23 20.18
N SER A 207 4.80 24.50 21.16
CA SER A 207 5.67 25.03 22.22
C SER A 207 7.07 25.33 21.70
#